data_AF-A0AAU4J3Y5-F1
#
_entry.id   AF-A0AAU4J3Y5-F1
#
_cell.length_a   1.000
_cell.length_b   1.000
_cell.length_c   1.000
_cell.angle_alpha   90.00
_cell.angle_beta   90.00
_cell.angle_gamma   90.00
#
_symmetry.space_group_name_H-M   'P 1'
#
loop_
_entity.id
_entity.type
_entity.pdbx_description
1 polymer ?
#
loop_
_entity_poly.entity_id
_entity_poly.type
_entity_poly.pdbx_seq_one_letter_code
_entity_poly.pdbx_strand_id
1 'polypeptide(L)'
;MSDDATTPADRIPNKGKLAKDLNEVIRYTLWSVFKLKDALPEDRAGYADEVQELFDQLAAKDVTVRGTYDVSGLRADADLMIWWHAETADQLQEAYNLFRRTRLGRALEPVWSNMALHRPAEFNRSHIPAFLADEQPRNYVSVYPFVRSYDWYLLPDEDRRRMLADHGKMARGFPDVRANTVPAFSLGDYEWVLAFEADELHRIVDLMRHLRGSEARMHVREEIPFYTGRRKDVAELVAGLA
;
A
#
# COMPACT_ATOMS: atom_id res chain seq x y z
N MET A 1 5.96 -44.16 17.17
CA MET A 1 6.74 -43.10 17.86
C MET A 1 6.99 -42.03 16.82
N SER A 2 6.60 -40.82 17.17
CA SER A 2 6.41 -39.63 16.35
C SER A 2 7.66 -39.19 15.59
N ASP A 3 7.55 -39.11 14.26
CA ASP A 3 8.43 -38.27 13.44
C ASP A 3 7.94 -36.82 13.57
N ASP A 4 8.75 -36.02 14.26
CA ASP A 4 8.50 -34.60 14.49
C ASP A 4 8.97 -33.82 13.25
N ALA A 5 8.10 -33.71 12.25
CA ALA A 5 8.32 -32.87 11.08
C ALA A 5 8.25 -31.40 11.51
N THR A 6 9.41 -30.80 11.74
CA THR A 6 9.53 -29.37 12.04
C THR A 6 9.08 -28.56 10.82
N THR A 7 7.96 -27.85 10.95
CA THR A 7 7.46 -26.87 9.98
C THR A 7 8.56 -25.86 9.65
N PRO A 8 8.75 -25.42 8.39
CA PRO A 8 9.72 -24.37 8.09
C PRO A 8 9.26 -23.11 8.82
N ALA A 9 10.03 -22.68 9.83
CA ALA A 9 9.78 -21.43 10.51
C ALA A 9 9.71 -20.31 9.47
N ASP A 10 8.62 -19.52 9.52
CA ASP A 10 8.42 -18.32 8.72
C ASP A 10 9.69 -17.48 8.72
N ARG A 11 10.42 -17.50 7.61
CA ARG A 11 11.55 -16.61 7.41
C ARG A 11 10.96 -15.22 7.17
N ILE A 12 10.82 -14.48 8.25
CA ILE A 12 10.42 -13.07 8.23
C ILE A 12 11.50 -12.28 7.47
N PRO A 13 11.24 -11.79 6.24
CA PRO A 13 12.22 -11.04 5.49
C PRO A 13 12.48 -9.72 6.23
N ASN A 14 13.76 -9.39 6.45
CA ASN A 14 14.22 -8.10 7.01
C ASN A 14 14.06 -7.85 8.52
N LYS A 15 13.61 -8.82 9.32
CA LYS A 15 13.55 -8.68 10.78
C LYS A 15 14.91 -8.29 11.37
N GLY A 16 14.99 -7.10 11.97
CA GLY A 16 16.20 -6.59 12.62
C GLY A 16 17.24 -5.95 11.69
N LYS A 17 16.93 -5.74 10.40
CA LYS A 17 17.80 -4.96 9.51
C LYS A 17 17.89 -3.51 9.95
N LEU A 18 19.09 -2.92 9.86
CA LEU A 18 19.28 -1.50 10.15
C LEU A 18 18.65 -0.67 9.02
N ALA A 19 18.22 0.56 9.32
CA ALA A 19 17.66 1.47 8.31
C ALA A 19 18.62 1.67 7.12
N LYS A 20 19.93 1.56 7.33
CA LYS A 20 20.92 1.58 6.26
C LYS A 20 20.71 0.45 5.24
N ASP A 21 20.52 -0.78 5.71
CA ASP A 21 20.35 -1.96 4.85
C ASP A 21 19.02 -1.87 4.08
N LEU A 22 17.95 -1.41 4.74
CA LEU A 22 16.63 -1.21 4.12
C LEU A 22 16.64 -0.12 3.04
N ASN A 23 17.52 0.87 3.14
CA ASN A 23 17.68 1.91 2.12
C ASN A 23 18.31 1.39 0.82
N GLU A 24 19.06 0.29 0.88
CA GLU A 24 19.72 -0.32 -0.29
C GLU A 24 18.81 -1.35 -0.99
N VAL A 25 17.70 -1.75 -0.36
CA VAL A 25 16.74 -2.70 -0.94
C VAL A 25 16.01 -2.07 -2.13
N ILE A 26 15.97 -2.80 -3.24
CA ILE A 26 15.07 -2.50 -4.36
C ILE A 26 13.77 -3.27 -4.12
N ARG A 27 12.67 -2.56 -3.86
CA ARG A 27 11.34 -3.17 -3.73
C ARG A 27 10.32 -2.29 -4.43
N TYR A 28 9.60 -2.89 -5.37
CA TYR A 28 8.43 -2.31 -6.00
C TYR A 28 7.21 -2.62 -5.15
N THR A 29 6.24 -1.72 -5.16
CA THR A 29 4.94 -1.92 -4.56
C THR A 29 3.86 -1.45 -5.51
N LEU A 30 2.73 -2.14 -5.54
CA LEU A 30 1.61 -1.83 -6.41
C LEU A 30 0.33 -1.90 -5.57
N TRP A 31 -0.50 -0.87 -5.72
CA TRP A 31 -1.87 -0.86 -5.25
C TRP A 31 -2.78 -1.05 -6.45
N SER A 32 -3.69 -2.02 -6.39
CA SER A 32 -4.60 -2.34 -7.49
C SER A 32 -6.02 -2.34 -6.97
N VAL A 33 -6.80 -1.40 -7.49
CA VAL A 33 -8.18 -1.15 -7.10
C VAL A 33 -9.11 -1.64 -8.18
N PHE A 34 -10.16 -2.30 -7.74
CA PHE A 34 -11.14 -2.95 -8.57
C PHE A 34 -12.55 -2.57 -8.14
N LYS A 35 -13.46 -2.66 -9.10
CA LYS A 35 -14.89 -2.54 -8.89
C LYS A 35 -15.59 -3.79 -9.42
N LEU A 36 -16.67 -4.19 -8.78
CA LEU A 36 -17.53 -5.26 -9.25
C LEU A 36 -18.29 -4.80 -10.51
N LYS A 37 -18.25 -5.62 -11.56
CA LYS A 37 -18.98 -5.33 -12.82
C LYS A 37 -20.48 -5.49 -12.65
N ASP A 38 -20.86 -6.60 -12.02
CA ASP A 38 -22.23 -7.05 -11.78
C ASP A 38 -22.26 -7.84 -10.47
N ALA A 39 -23.44 -7.93 -9.83
CA ALA A 39 -23.62 -8.69 -8.60
C ALA A 39 -23.05 -10.12 -8.73
N LEU A 40 -22.29 -10.54 -7.71
CA LEU A 40 -21.82 -11.92 -7.63
C LEU A 40 -23.01 -12.88 -7.46
N PRO A 41 -22.91 -14.12 -7.96
CA PRO A 41 -23.93 -15.13 -7.71
C PRO A 41 -24.14 -15.36 -6.20
N GLU A 42 -25.32 -15.87 -5.84
CA GLU A 42 -25.63 -16.25 -4.45
C GLU A 42 -24.67 -17.33 -3.95
N ASP A 43 -24.37 -18.33 -4.79
CA ASP A 43 -23.32 -19.30 -4.52
C ASP A 43 -21.94 -18.72 -4.84
N ARG A 44 -21.20 -18.39 -3.78
CA ARG A 44 -19.85 -17.82 -3.84
C ARG A 44 -18.76 -18.85 -3.54
N ALA A 45 -19.09 -20.15 -3.53
CA ALA A 45 -18.13 -21.22 -3.24
C ALA A 45 -16.92 -21.20 -4.20
N GLY A 46 -15.72 -21.34 -3.63
CA GLY A 46 -14.47 -21.41 -4.37
C GLY A 46 -13.93 -20.08 -4.92
N TYR A 47 -14.66 -18.96 -4.81
CA TYR A 47 -14.14 -17.64 -5.23
C TYR A 47 -12.95 -17.21 -4.37
N ALA A 48 -13.08 -17.33 -3.04
CA ALA A 48 -12.02 -16.98 -2.12
C ALA A 48 -10.87 -18.00 -2.16
N ASP A 49 -11.19 -19.29 -2.25
CA ASP A 49 -10.20 -20.38 -2.26
C ASP A 49 -9.23 -20.26 -3.44
N GLU A 50 -9.74 -19.99 -4.66
CA GLU A 50 -8.89 -19.82 -5.86
C GLU A 50 -7.94 -18.62 -5.72
N VAL A 51 -8.38 -17.53 -5.09
CA VAL A 51 -7.55 -16.34 -4.87
C VAL A 51 -6.53 -16.59 -3.76
N GLN A 52 -6.91 -17.30 -2.70
CA GLN A 52 -6.00 -17.67 -1.62
C GLN A 52 -4.91 -18.61 -2.13
N GLU A 53 -5.26 -19.62 -2.94
CA GLU A 53 -4.28 -20.51 -3.57
C GLU A 53 -3.29 -19.72 -4.44
N LEU A 54 -3.78 -18.74 -5.22
CA LEU A 54 -2.91 -17.84 -5.97
C LEU A 54 -1.97 -17.05 -5.05
N PHE A 55 -2.47 -16.50 -3.94
CA PHE A 55 -1.64 -15.75 -2.99
C PHE A 55 -0.54 -16.62 -2.37
N ASP A 56 -0.84 -17.88 -2.05
CA ASP A 56 0.14 -18.83 -1.53
C ASP A 56 1.23 -19.16 -2.58
N GLN A 57 0.83 -19.35 -3.85
CA GLN A 57 1.76 -19.54 -4.96
C GLN A 57 2.66 -18.30 -5.21
N LEU A 58 2.09 -17.09 -5.07
CA LEU A 58 2.82 -15.83 -5.19
C LEU A 58 3.81 -15.64 -4.03
N ALA A 59 3.41 -15.97 -2.81
CA ALA A 59 4.29 -15.92 -1.64
C ALA A 59 5.51 -16.84 -1.80
N ALA A 60 5.33 -18.03 -2.36
CA ALA A 60 6.42 -18.96 -2.69
C ALA A 60 7.42 -18.39 -3.73
N LYS A 61 7.05 -17.31 -4.46
CA LYS A 61 7.89 -16.59 -5.44
C LYS A 61 8.33 -15.20 -4.93
N ASP A 62 8.28 -14.96 -3.63
CA ASP A 62 8.61 -13.67 -2.98
C ASP A 62 7.77 -12.47 -3.48
N VAL A 63 6.52 -12.73 -3.86
CA VAL A 63 5.52 -11.68 -4.04
C VAL A 63 4.65 -11.63 -2.80
N THR A 64 4.75 -10.55 -2.05
CA THR A 64 4.01 -10.38 -0.80
C THR A 64 2.71 -9.64 -1.05
N VAL A 65 1.57 -10.21 -0.64
CA VAL A 65 0.31 -9.47 -0.50
C VAL A 65 0.28 -8.88 0.91
N ARG A 66 0.52 -7.58 1.05
CA ARG A 66 0.49 -6.88 2.34
C ARG A 66 -0.92 -6.84 2.91
N GLY A 67 -1.92 -6.69 2.04
CA GLY A 67 -3.32 -6.78 2.46
C GLY A 67 -4.30 -6.64 1.30
N THR A 68 -5.49 -7.14 1.57
CA THR A 68 -6.70 -6.91 0.78
C THR A 68 -7.65 -6.03 1.59
N TYR A 69 -8.29 -5.08 0.93
CA TYR A 69 -9.02 -4.00 1.59
C TYR A 69 -10.39 -3.81 0.97
N ASP A 70 -11.40 -3.73 1.83
CA ASP A 70 -12.75 -3.29 1.49
C ASP A 70 -12.73 -1.75 1.44
N VAL A 71 -12.85 -1.22 0.22
CA VAL A 71 -12.87 0.23 -0.04
C VAL A 71 -14.26 0.72 -0.43
N SER A 72 -15.26 -0.17 -0.38
CA SER A 72 -16.65 0.15 -0.68
C SER A 72 -17.23 1.17 0.32
N GLY A 73 -18.21 1.96 -0.14
CA GLY A 73 -18.88 2.97 0.69
C GLY A 73 -18.04 4.22 1.00
N LEU A 74 -16.75 4.25 0.68
CA LEU A 74 -15.89 5.44 0.81
C LEU A 74 -15.71 6.18 -0.53
N ARG A 75 -15.93 5.50 -1.65
CA ARG A 75 -15.96 6.06 -3.00
C ARG A 75 -16.93 5.26 -3.85
N ALA A 76 -17.61 5.90 -4.81
CA ALA A 76 -18.73 5.30 -5.54
C ALA A 76 -18.32 4.23 -6.58
N ASP A 77 -17.06 4.22 -6.98
CA ASP A 77 -16.54 3.45 -8.12
C ASP A 77 -15.40 2.52 -7.73
N ALA A 78 -15.31 2.07 -6.47
CA ALA A 78 -14.37 1.04 -6.05
C ALA A 78 -14.89 0.22 -4.88
N ASP A 79 -14.59 -1.08 -4.90
CA ASP A 79 -15.06 -2.04 -3.89
C ASP A 79 -13.90 -2.75 -3.19
N LEU A 80 -12.85 -3.08 -3.95
CA LEU A 80 -11.72 -3.87 -3.48
C LEU A 80 -10.40 -3.20 -3.84
N MET A 81 -9.45 -3.19 -2.91
CA MET A 81 -8.05 -2.89 -3.20
C MET A 81 -7.13 -4.03 -2.75
N ILE A 82 -6.16 -4.38 -3.58
CA ILE A 82 -5.06 -5.29 -3.23
C ILE A 82 -3.76 -4.49 -3.18
N TRP A 83 -3.01 -4.65 -2.09
CA TRP A 83 -1.67 -4.08 -1.95
C TRP A 83 -0.64 -5.20 -1.89
N TRP A 84 0.24 -5.21 -2.89
CA TRP A 84 1.35 -6.17 -2.99
C TRP A 84 2.71 -5.48 -3.20
N HIS A 85 3.79 -6.20 -2.93
CA HIS A 85 5.16 -5.74 -3.19
C HIS A 85 6.11 -6.90 -3.51
N ALA A 86 7.11 -6.63 -4.36
CA ALA A 86 8.08 -7.61 -4.84
C ALA A 86 9.42 -6.94 -5.21
N GLU A 87 10.46 -7.73 -5.50
CA GLU A 87 11.77 -7.19 -5.91
C GLU A 87 11.76 -6.62 -7.33
N THR A 88 10.91 -7.14 -8.21
CA THR A 88 10.81 -6.70 -9.60
C THR A 88 9.40 -6.24 -9.98
N ALA A 89 9.32 -5.32 -10.95
CA ALA A 89 8.05 -4.87 -11.51
C ALA A 89 7.32 -6.00 -12.26
N ASP A 90 8.06 -6.86 -12.96
CA ASP A 90 7.53 -7.98 -13.75
C ASP A 90 6.75 -8.97 -12.87
N GLN A 91 7.27 -9.27 -11.67
CA GLN A 91 6.56 -10.10 -10.69
C GLN A 91 5.19 -9.51 -10.30
N LEU A 92 5.11 -8.20 -10.10
CA LEU A 92 3.85 -7.53 -9.77
C LEU A 92 2.88 -7.48 -10.96
N GLN A 93 3.40 -7.31 -12.17
CA GLN A 93 2.58 -7.40 -13.39
C GLN A 93 2.05 -8.82 -13.62
N GLU A 94 2.87 -9.84 -13.39
CA GLU A 94 2.44 -11.24 -13.43
C GLU A 94 1.34 -11.50 -12.38
N ALA A 95 1.57 -11.11 -11.13
CA ALA A 95 0.60 -11.26 -10.04
C ALA A 95 -0.75 -10.59 -10.35
N TYR A 96 -0.73 -9.34 -10.81
CA TYR A 96 -1.93 -8.63 -11.24
C TYR A 96 -2.68 -9.37 -12.36
N ASN A 97 -1.97 -9.87 -13.36
CA ASN A 97 -2.58 -10.58 -14.48
C ASN A 97 -3.12 -11.96 -14.09
N LEU A 98 -2.43 -12.68 -13.20
CA LEU A 98 -2.92 -13.95 -12.65
C LEU A 98 -4.18 -13.73 -11.80
N PHE A 99 -4.20 -12.70 -10.96
CA PHE A 99 -5.38 -12.35 -10.18
C PHE A 99 -6.58 -12.08 -11.09
N ARG A 100 -6.40 -11.29 -12.15
CA ARG A 100 -7.45 -11.01 -13.14
C ARG A 100 -7.98 -12.24 -13.89
N ARG A 101 -7.25 -13.36 -13.86
CA ARG A 101 -7.68 -14.64 -14.45
C ARG A 101 -8.41 -15.56 -13.46
N THR A 102 -8.50 -15.21 -12.18
CA THR A 102 -9.34 -15.94 -11.22
C THR A 102 -10.83 -15.69 -11.51
N ARG A 103 -11.73 -16.49 -10.93
CA ARG A 103 -13.19 -16.25 -10.97
C ARG A 103 -13.54 -14.86 -10.44
N LEU A 104 -13.00 -14.49 -9.27
CA LEU A 104 -13.20 -13.16 -8.69
C LEU A 104 -12.64 -12.07 -9.62
N GLY A 105 -11.39 -12.21 -10.09
CA GLY A 105 -10.76 -11.23 -10.96
C GLY A 105 -11.49 -11.01 -12.29
N ARG A 106 -12.15 -12.03 -12.84
CA ARG A 106 -13.00 -11.89 -14.04
C ARG A 106 -14.31 -11.14 -13.78
N ALA A 107 -14.87 -11.26 -12.58
CA ALA A 107 -16.07 -10.52 -12.16
C ALA A 107 -15.78 -9.04 -11.84
N LEU A 108 -14.52 -8.69 -11.67
CA LEU A 108 -14.06 -7.34 -11.38
C LEU A 108 -13.57 -6.59 -12.64
N GLU A 109 -13.75 -5.28 -12.67
CA GLU A 109 -13.07 -4.36 -13.58
C GLU A 109 -11.99 -3.56 -12.85
N PRO A 110 -10.83 -3.29 -13.48
CA PRO A 110 -9.80 -2.46 -12.89
C PRO A 110 -10.22 -0.99 -12.91
N VAL A 111 -9.99 -0.30 -11.80
CA VAL A 111 -10.36 1.11 -11.60
C VAL A 111 -9.12 1.99 -11.55
N TRP A 112 -8.14 1.59 -10.75
CA TRP A 112 -6.90 2.33 -10.56
C TRP A 112 -5.80 1.36 -10.13
N SER A 113 -4.68 1.38 -10.82
CA SER A 113 -3.50 0.58 -10.47
C SER A 113 -2.28 1.47 -10.57
N ASN A 114 -1.49 1.56 -9.49
CA ASN A 114 -0.32 2.42 -9.48
C ASN A 114 0.87 1.75 -8.79
N MET A 115 1.98 1.69 -9.51
CA MET A 115 3.22 1.10 -9.02
C MET A 115 4.12 2.22 -8.49
N ALA A 116 4.83 1.92 -7.40
CA ALA A 116 5.84 2.78 -6.83
C ALA A 116 7.10 1.95 -6.52
N LEU A 117 8.23 2.64 -6.40
CA LEU A 117 9.53 2.04 -6.17
C LEU A 117 10.18 2.68 -4.95
N HIS A 118 10.50 1.87 -3.95
CA HIS A 118 11.23 2.36 -2.78
C HIS A 118 12.56 2.98 -3.17
N ARG A 119 12.83 4.16 -2.59
CA ARG A 119 14.13 4.82 -2.56
C ARG A 119 14.32 5.48 -1.20
N PRO A 120 15.58 5.65 -0.75
CA PRO A 120 15.88 6.40 0.46
C PRO A 120 15.28 7.80 0.42
N ALA A 121 14.73 8.24 1.55
CA ALA A 121 14.25 9.61 1.67
C ALA A 121 15.40 10.62 1.49
N GLU A 122 15.08 11.77 0.89
CA GLU A 122 16.06 12.79 0.47
C GLU A 122 16.93 13.32 1.63
N PHE A 123 16.32 13.62 2.79
CA PHE A 123 17.02 14.24 3.92
C PHE A 123 17.06 13.41 5.21
N ASN A 124 16.08 12.53 5.44
CA ASN A 124 16.01 11.71 6.65
C ASN A 124 16.04 10.22 6.28
N ARG A 125 17.24 9.64 6.20
CA ARG A 125 17.44 8.23 5.86
C ARG A 125 16.84 7.23 6.86
N SER A 126 16.44 7.69 8.05
CA SER A 126 15.71 6.85 9.01
C SER A 126 14.21 6.77 8.72
N HIS A 127 13.69 7.58 7.79
CA HIS A 127 12.31 7.50 7.33
C HIS A 127 12.19 6.39 6.28
N ILE A 128 11.82 5.19 6.74
CA ILE A 128 11.61 4.00 5.92
C ILE A 128 10.11 3.69 5.87
N PRO A 129 9.53 3.34 4.70
CA PRO A 129 8.15 2.89 4.63
C PRO A 129 7.87 1.70 5.55
N ALA A 130 6.73 1.71 6.24
CA ALA A 130 6.32 0.66 7.18
C ALA A 130 6.32 -0.75 6.55
N PHE A 131 5.97 -0.86 5.26
CA PHE A 131 5.99 -2.14 4.56
C PHE A 131 7.39 -2.75 4.39
N LEU A 132 8.45 -1.94 4.38
CA LEU A 132 9.83 -2.41 4.29
C LEU A 132 10.48 -2.66 5.64
N ALA A 133 10.03 -1.91 6.65
CA ALA A 133 10.39 -2.15 8.04
C ALA A 133 9.73 -3.42 8.61
N ASP A 134 8.99 -4.16 7.78
CA ASP A 134 8.29 -5.40 8.13
C ASP A 134 7.36 -5.22 9.32
N GLU A 135 6.70 -4.05 9.36
CA GLU A 135 5.68 -3.79 10.34
C GLU A 135 4.39 -4.51 9.97
N GLN A 136 3.74 -5.06 10.99
CA GLN A 136 2.41 -5.66 10.88
C GLN A 136 1.45 -4.67 10.20
N PRO A 137 0.79 -5.07 9.10
CA PRO A 137 -0.25 -4.26 8.46
C PRO A 137 -1.36 -3.94 9.45
N ARG A 138 -1.91 -2.73 9.37
CA ARG A 138 -2.97 -2.28 10.29
C ARG A 138 -4.37 -2.54 9.74
N ASN A 139 -5.37 -2.39 10.60
CA ASN A 139 -6.77 -2.67 10.25
C ASN A 139 -7.35 -1.73 9.18
N TYR A 140 -6.84 -0.51 9.05
CA TYR A 140 -7.28 0.47 8.06
C TYR A 140 -6.11 1.03 7.26
N VAL A 141 -6.40 1.42 6.02
CA VAL A 141 -5.47 2.13 5.15
C VAL A 141 -6.16 3.32 4.48
N SER A 142 -5.41 4.39 4.22
CA SER A 142 -5.75 5.45 3.26
C SER A 142 -4.61 5.61 2.27
N VAL A 143 -4.87 5.31 1.00
CA VAL A 143 -3.92 5.37 -0.12
C VAL A 143 -4.30 6.50 -1.06
N TYR A 144 -3.33 7.30 -1.49
CA TYR A 144 -3.53 8.33 -2.50
C TYR A 144 -2.22 8.66 -3.23
N PRO A 145 -2.27 9.01 -4.52
CA PRO A 145 -1.10 9.53 -5.22
C PRO A 145 -0.82 10.98 -4.82
N PHE A 146 0.37 11.47 -5.13
CA PHE A 146 0.75 12.84 -4.80
C PHE A 146 1.73 13.44 -5.79
N VAL A 147 1.52 14.72 -6.07
CA VAL A 147 2.31 15.52 -7.00
C VAL A 147 2.61 16.86 -6.36
N ARG A 148 3.91 17.19 -6.23
CA ARG A 148 4.41 18.46 -5.69
C ARG A 148 4.21 19.61 -6.68
N SER A 149 4.38 20.84 -6.21
CA SER A 149 4.46 22.02 -7.09
C SER A 149 5.66 21.92 -8.03
N TYR A 150 5.54 22.54 -9.21
CA TYR A 150 6.60 22.49 -10.23
C TYR A 150 7.96 22.98 -9.73
N ASP A 151 7.95 23.99 -8.88
CA ASP A 151 9.13 24.60 -8.29
C ASP A 151 9.72 23.79 -7.13
N TRP A 152 9.01 22.79 -6.58
CA TRP A 152 9.42 22.10 -5.37
C TRP A 152 10.86 21.60 -5.46
N TYR A 153 11.18 20.84 -6.51
CA TYR A 153 12.51 20.26 -6.71
C TYR A 153 13.58 21.29 -7.14
N LEU A 154 13.19 22.54 -7.41
CA LEU A 154 14.07 23.65 -7.76
C LEU A 154 14.36 24.59 -6.57
N LEU A 155 13.61 24.48 -5.47
CA LEU A 155 13.86 25.24 -4.25
C LEU A 155 15.27 24.96 -3.70
N PRO A 156 15.83 25.84 -2.86
CA PRO A 156 17.02 25.51 -2.09
C PRO A 156 16.81 24.27 -1.22
N ASP A 157 17.81 23.38 -1.16
CA ASP A 157 17.76 22.16 -0.34
C ASP A 157 17.45 22.44 1.13
N GLU A 158 17.94 23.56 1.67
CA GLU A 158 17.70 23.96 3.05
C GLU A 158 16.23 24.28 3.33
N ASP A 159 15.54 24.90 2.39
CA ASP A 159 14.12 25.22 2.50
C ASP A 159 13.27 23.95 2.42
N ARG A 160 13.55 23.08 1.45
CA ARG A 160 12.88 21.76 1.37
C ARG A 160 13.10 20.95 2.65
N ARG A 161 14.34 20.90 3.15
CA ARG A 161 14.71 20.17 4.36
C ARG A 161 13.97 20.71 5.58
N ARG A 162 13.91 22.04 5.75
CA ARG A 162 13.16 22.68 6.84
C ARG A 162 11.68 22.30 6.78
N MET A 163 11.04 22.50 5.63
CA MET A 163 9.63 22.19 5.44
C MET A 163 9.30 20.71 5.70
N LEU A 164 10.13 19.78 5.21
CA LEU A 164 9.93 18.35 5.45
C LEU A 164 10.20 17.95 6.90
N ALA A 165 11.19 18.54 7.56
CA ALA A 165 11.46 18.28 8.97
C ALA A 165 10.31 18.78 9.85
N ASP A 166 9.77 19.97 9.57
CA ASP A 166 8.65 20.53 10.34
C ASP A 166 7.36 19.75 10.08
N HIS A 167 7.10 19.34 8.83
CA HIS A 167 6.02 18.41 8.50
C HIS A 167 6.13 17.09 9.29
N GLY A 168 7.31 16.48 9.33
CA GLY A 168 7.55 15.25 10.10
C GLY A 168 7.39 15.44 11.62
N LYS A 169 7.76 16.61 12.17
CA LYS A 169 7.54 16.92 13.60
C LYS A 169 6.06 16.98 13.96
N MET A 170 5.21 17.49 13.07
CA MET A 170 3.76 17.54 13.30
C MET A 170 3.15 16.14 13.46
N ALA A 171 3.70 15.14 12.78
CA ALA A 171 3.23 13.75 12.87
C ALA A 171 3.61 13.04 14.20
N ARG A 172 4.43 13.64 15.08
CA ARG A 172 4.89 13.00 16.33
C ARG A 172 3.75 12.60 17.28
N GLY A 173 2.61 13.29 17.22
CA GLY A 173 1.41 12.95 18.00
C GLY A 173 0.60 11.76 17.44
N PHE A 174 1.07 11.14 16.36
CA PHE A 174 0.41 10.04 15.65
C PHE A 174 1.34 8.84 15.43
N PRO A 175 2.05 8.34 16.46
CA PRO A 175 2.99 7.21 16.29
C PRO A 175 2.29 5.92 15.86
N ASP A 176 0.99 5.82 16.14
CA ASP A 176 0.08 4.74 15.78
C ASP A 176 -0.29 4.71 14.29
N VAL A 177 -0.11 5.83 13.57
CA VAL A 177 -0.34 5.91 12.13
C VAL A 177 0.97 5.68 11.39
N ARG A 178 1.05 4.58 10.63
CA ARG A 178 2.26 4.14 9.94
C ARG A 178 2.26 4.66 8.51
N ALA A 179 3.32 5.38 8.15
CA ALA A 179 3.43 6.05 6.86
C ALA A 179 4.24 5.20 5.86
N ASN A 180 3.80 5.25 4.61
CA ASN A 180 4.51 4.71 3.47
C ASN A 180 4.50 5.81 2.39
N THR A 181 5.63 6.47 2.16
CA THR A 181 5.76 7.51 1.13
C THR A 181 6.77 7.01 0.10
N VAL A 182 6.27 6.63 -1.08
CA VAL A 182 7.06 5.85 -2.05
C VAL A 182 7.08 6.58 -3.39
N PRO A 183 8.26 6.81 -3.99
CA PRO A 183 8.36 7.43 -5.32
C PRO A 183 7.63 6.65 -6.42
N ALA A 184 6.95 7.35 -7.32
CA ALA A 184 6.18 6.79 -8.43
C ALA A 184 6.54 7.41 -9.80
N PHE A 185 7.64 8.17 -9.88
CA PHE A 185 8.11 8.79 -11.12
C PHE A 185 8.24 7.77 -12.26
N SER A 186 7.61 8.07 -13.40
CA SER A 186 7.57 7.21 -14.59
C SER A 186 6.93 5.83 -14.39
N LEU A 187 6.22 5.61 -13.28
CA LEU A 187 5.45 4.40 -12.99
C LEU A 187 3.93 4.63 -13.04
N GLY A 188 3.54 5.76 -13.63
CA GLY A 188 2.19 6.26 -13.77
C GLY A 188 2.21 7.79 -13.92
N ASP A 189 1.11 8.43 -13.57
CA ASP A 189 0.91 9.88 -13.77
C ASP A 189 1.38 10.74 -12.57
N TYR A 190 2.00 10.12 -11.55
CA TYR A 190 2.26 10.76 -10.26
C TYR A 190 3.75 10.75 -9.87
N GLU A 191 4.09 11.52 -8.84
CA GLU A 191 5.46 11.60 -8.31
C GLU A 191 5.65 10.67 -7.11
N TRP A 192 4.60 10.48 -6.31
CA TRP A 192 4.59 9.64 -5.12
C TRP A 192 3.27 8.89 -5.00
N VAL A 193 3.30 7.76 -4.30
CA VAL A 193 2.11 7.16 -3.69
C VAL A 193 2.30 7.14 -2.18
N LEU A 194 1.28 7.60 -1.46
CA LEU A 194 1.24 7.59 0.00
C LEU A 194 0.21 6.58 0.48
N ALA A 195 0.59 5.78 1.47
CA ALA A 195 -0.31 4.90 2.21
C ALA A 195 -0.12 5.09 3.72
N PHE A 196 -1.18 5.46 4.42
CA PHE A 196 -1.22 5.56 5.88
C PHE A 196 -2.02 4.41 6.45
N GLU A 197 -1.42 3.64 7.36
CA GLU A 197 -2.02 2.49 8.01
C GLU A 197 -2.27 2.79 9.50
N ALA A 198 -3.45 2.48 10.02
CA ALA A 198 -3.75 2.61 11.44
C ALA A 198 -4.78 1.56 11.88
N ASP A 199 -4.80 1.22 13.16
CA ASP A 199 -5.80 0.27 13.69
C ASP A 199 -7.19 0.91 13.80
N GLU A 200 -7.25 2.24 13.86
CA GLU A 200 -8.45 3.06 13.96
C GLU A 200 -8.50 4.10 12.83
N LEU A 201 -9.56 4.09 12.02
CA LEU A 201 -9.66 4.97 10.85
C LEU A 201 -9.61 6.47 11.20
N HIS A 202 -10.24 6.87 12.31
CA HIS A 202 -10.29 8.28 12.70
C HIS A 202 -8.90 8.87 12.97
N ARG A 203 -7.91 8.03 13.35
CA ARG A 203 -6.52 8.47 13.55
C ARG A 203 -5.87 8.93 12.26
N ILE A 204 -6.18 8.27 11.14
CA ILE A 204 -5.75 8.71 9.80
C ILE A 204 -6.41 10.04 9.45
N VAL A 205 -7.72 10.17 9.69
CA VAL A 205 -8.47 11.41 9.43
C VAL A 205 -7.89 12.59 10.22
N ASP A 206 -7.64 12.39 11.52
CA ASP A 206 -7.08 13.40 12.40
C ASP A 206 -5.66 13.80 11.99
N LEU A 207 -4.81 12.83 11.63
CA LEU A 207 -3.47 13.09 11.10
C LEU A 207 -3.55 13.94 9.83
N MET A 208 -4.35 13.51 8.85
CA MET A 208 -4.48 14.19 7.56
C MET A 208 -4.98 15.63 7.72
N ARG A 209 -5.93 15.86 8.64
CA ARG A 209 -6.39 17.20 9.01
C ARG A 209 -5.29 18.01 9.70
N HIS A 210 -4.57 17.41 10.64
CA HIS A 210 -3.51 18.08 11.39
C HIS A 210 -2.37 18.56 10.48
N LEU A 211 -1.95 17.72 9.53
CA LEU A 211 -0.89 18.04 8.56
C LEU A 211 -1.23 19.20 7.61
N ARG A 212 -2.49 19.66 7.57
CA ARG A 212 -2.88 20.87 6.81
C ARG A 212 -2.22 22.15 7.33
N GLY A 213 -1.78 22.19 8.59
CA GLY A 213 -1.04 23.33 9.16
C GLY A 213 0.42 23.45 8.71
N SER A 214 0.91 22.55 7.85
CA SER A 214 2.30 22.53 7.39
C SER A 214 2.55 23.49 6.21
N GLU A 215 3.68 24.21 6.22
CA GLU A 215 4.14 25.02 5.08
C GLU A 215 4.27 24.20 3.78
N ALA A 216 4.57 22.91 3.89
CA ALA A 216 4.64 21.99 2.75
C ALA A 216 3.31 21.88 1.96
N ARG A 217 2.19 22.38 2.49
CA ARG A 217 0.91 22.50 1.78
C ARG A 217 0.90 23.50 0.64
N MET A 218 1.78 24.49 0.67
CA MET A 218 1.93 25.46 -0.42
C MET A 218 2.51 24.83 -1.70
N HIS A 219 3.12 23.65 -1.56
CA HIS A 219 3.83 22.96 -2.63
C HIS A 219 3.15 21.65 -3.00
N VAL A 220 1.86 21.70 -3.36
CA VAL A 220 1.04 20.55 -3.75
C VAL A 220 0.21 20.90 -4.98
N ARG A 221 0.23 20.05 -6.01
CA ARG A 221 -0.62 20.16 -7.20
C ARG A 221 -1.77 19.17 -7.18
N GLU A 222 -1.48 17.92 -6.83
CA GLU A 222 -2.46 16.84 -6.91
C GLU A 222 -2.26 15.86 -5.74
N GLU A 223 -3.37 15.41 -5.14
CA GLU A 223 -3.38 14.45 -4.04
C GLU A 223 -4.60 13.50 -4.10
N ILE A 224 -5.16 13.30 -5.30
CA ILE A 224 -6.37 12.49 -5.52
C ILE A 224 -6.14 11.50 -6.68
N PRO A 225 -6.87 10.37 -6.75
CA PRO A 225 -7.96 9.91 -5.86
C PRO A 225 -7.51 9.31 -4.52
N PHE A 226 -8.42 9.30 -3.53
CA PHE A 226 -8.23 8.57 -2.28
C PHE A 226 -8.90 7.20 -2.32
N TYR A 227 -8.18 6.18 -1.86
CA TYR A 227 -8.66 4.83 -1.60
C TYR A 227 -8.45 4.51 -0.13
N THR A 228 -9.51 4.69 0.64
CA THR A 228 -9.53 4.35 2.07
C THR A 228 -10.31 3.06 2.24
N GLY A 229 -9.92 2.21 3.19
CA GLY A 229 -10.62 0.95 3.41
C GLY A 229 -10.17 0.17 4.63
N ARG A 230 -10.98 -0.83 4.99
CA ARG A 230 -10.67 -1.77 6.08
C ARG A 230 -9.97 -3.00 5.50
N ARG A 231 -8.87 -3.42 6.11
CA ARG A 231 -8.20 -4.69 5.81
C ARG A 231 -9.11 -5.85 6.19
N LYS A 232 -9.34 -6.75 5.26
CA LYS A 232 -10.14 -7.97 5.42
C LYS A 232 -9.43 -9.11 4.71
N ASP A 233 -9.66 -10.34 5.15
CA ASP A 233 -9.23 -11.48 4.36
C ASP A 233 -10.10 -11.62 3.09
N VAL A 234 -9.66 -12.47 2.17
CA VAL A 234 -10.33 -12.63 0.87
C VAL A 234 -11.73 -13.23 1.03
N ALA A 235 -11.93 -14.12 2.00
CA ALA A 235 -13.23 -14.76 2.23
C ALA A 235 -14.26 -13.75 2.73
N GLU A 236 -13.89 -12.91 3.71
CA GLU A 236 -14.70 -11.82 4.21
C GLU A 236 -15.04 -10.79 3.11
N LEU A 237 -14.09 -10.49 2.23
CA LEU A 237 -14.32 -9.60 1.08
C LEU A 237 -15.32 -10.19 0.10
N VAL A 238 -15.10 -11.43 -0.34
CA VAL A 238 -16.01 -12.12 -1.26
C VAL A 238 -17.40 -12.23 -0.67
N ALA A 239 -17.54 -12.46 0.63
CA ALA A 239 -18.85 -12.50 1.31
C ALA A 239 -19.53 -11.12 1.36
N GLY A 240 -18.76 -10.03 1.44
CA GLY A 240 -19.26 -8.66 1.59
C GLY A 240 -19.57 -7.91 0.29
N LEU A 241 -18.99 -8.32 -0.85
CA LEU A 241 -19.23 -7.67 -2.14
C LEU A 241 -20.72 -7.74 -2.54
N ALA A 242 -21.31 -6.61 -2.93
CA ALA A 242 -22.72 -6.45 -3.27
C ALA A 242 -22.90 -5.67 -4.57
#